data_AF-A0A6J1P2D9-F1
#
_entry.id   AF-A0A6J1P2D9-F1
#
_cell.length_a   1.000
_cell.length_b   1.000
_cell.length_c   1.000
_cell.angle_alpha   90.00
_cell.angle_beta   90.00
_cell.angle_gamma   90.00
#
_symmetry.space_group_name_H-M   'P 1'
#
loop_
_entity.id
_entity.type
_entity.pdbx_description
1 polymer ?
#
loop_
_entity_poly.entity_id
_entity_poly.type
_entity_poly.pdbx_seq_one_letter_code
_entity_poly.pdbx_strand_id
1 'polypeptide(L)'
;ELTGFVRVGPKGYFFPHKYKSCAASYYNLPVRADDVFVNTYPRSEHYCPLFEHVKEAWNLRHHPNMFFIFYEELYENLPLTIQRMSSFLGTKECTPEQIARLCDHLSFEKFKNNKAVNHSLLSKINFINGKHPFIRKGKMGGWRDYFDSEMIEQAEHWFADNLTDTDLVYPSMKTTT
;
A
#
# COMPACT_ATOMS: atom_id res chain seq x y z
N GLU A 1 22.00 0.27 26.12
CA GLU A 1 20.68 0.23 25.47
C GLU A 1 20.85 0.54 23.99
N LEU A 2 20.36 -0.32 23.09
CA LEU A 2 20.42 -0.06 21.65
C LEU A 2 19.19 0.74 21.21
N THR A 3 19.42 2.00 20.88
CA THR A 3 18.93 2.68 19.67
C THR A 3 17.43 2.65 19.41
N GLY A 4 16.64 3.54 20.01
CA GLY A 4 15.39 4.06 19.40
C GLY A 4 14.21 3.11 19.18
N PHE A 5 14.27 1.84 19.59
CA PHE A 5 13.20 0.83 19.42
C PHE A 5 12.85 0.12 20.74
N VAL A 6 11.70 -0.53 20.78
CA VAL A 6 11.11 -1.22 21.94
C VAL A 6 10.48 -2.54 21.50
N ARG A 7 10.51 -3.57 22.36
CA ARG A 7 9.78 -4.82 22.15
C ARG A 7 8.45 -4.79 22.91
N VAL A 8 7.35 -5.20 22.26
CA VAL A 8 5.98 -5.12 22.80
C VAL A 8 5.27 -6.47 22.65
N GLY A 9 4.50 -6.84 23.68
CA GLY A 9 3.64 -8.03 23.67
C GLY A 9 4.40 -9.35 23.86
N PRO A 10 3.66 -10.46 24.06
CA PRO A 10 4.24 -11.77 24.39
C PRO A 10 5.11 -12.36 23.27
N LYS A 11 4.86 -11.95 22.02
CA LYS A 11 5.65 -12.35 20.84
C LYS A 11 6.86 -11.44 20.57
N GLY A 12 7.05 -10.39 21.38
CA GLY A 12 8.23 -9.52 21.29
C GLY A 12 8.30 -8.67 20.03
N TYR A 13 7.16 -8.16 19.55
CA TYR A 13 7.07 -7.31 18.36
C TYR A 13 7.93 -6.05 18.49
N PHE A 14 8.63 -5.67 17.42
CA PHE A 14 9.62 -4.59 17.44
C PHE A 14 9.02 -3.28 16.91
N PHE A 15 9.00 -2.23 17.72
CA PHE A 15 8.43 -0.92 17.36
C PHE A 15 9.39 0.23 17.68
N PRO A 16 9.29 1.39 17.01
CA PRO A 16 10.00 2.60 17.43
C PRO A 16 9.65 2.98 18.88
N HIS A 17 10.59 3.54 19.64
CA HIS A 17 10.39 3.87 21.05
C HIS A 17 9.18 4.78 21.30
N LYS A 18 8.88 5.70 20.37
CA LYS A 18 7.68 6.56 20.41
C LYS A 18 6.36 5.78 20.44
N TYR A 19 6.35 4.53 20.00
CA TYR A 19 5.16 3.68 20.11
C TYR A 19 4.68 3.55 21.56
N LYS A 20 5.58 3.51 22.56
CA LYS A 20 5.20 3.43 23.99
C LYS A 20 4.23 4.54 24.41
N SER A 21 4.43 5.78 23.96
CA SER A 21 3.56 6.90 24.33
C SER A 21 2.21 6.89 23.62
N CYS A 22 2.08 6.15 22.51
CA CYS A 22 0.87 6.11 21.69
C CYS A 22 0.15 4.75 21.77
N ALA A 23 0.78 3.72 22.35
CA ALA A 23 0.28 2.35 22.34
C ALA A 23 -1.11 2.23 22.97
N ALA A 24 -1.34 2.88 24.12
CA ALA A 24 -2.64 2.90 24.77
C ALA A 24 -3.71 3.59 23.91
N SER A 25 -3.35 4.64 23.19
CA SER A 25 -4.26 5.35 22.28
C SER A 25 -4.61 4.51 21.05
N TYR A 26 -3.66 3.78 20.48
CA TYR A 26 -3.92 2.88 19.36
C TYR A 26 -4.76 1.67 19.76
N TYR A 27 -4.44 1.05 20.90
CA TYR A 27 -5.16 -0.12 21.39
C TYR A 27 -6.61 0.19 21.79
N ASN A 28 -6.84 1.37 22.39
CA ASN A 28 -8.16 1.81 22.82
C ASN A 28 -8.81 2.81 21.85
N LEU A 29 -8.35 2.86 20.59
CA LEU A 29 -8.94 3.73 19.59
C LEU A 29 -10.42 3.34 19.40
N PRO A 30 -11.38 4.23 19.70
CA PRO A 30 -12.80 3.88 19.59
C PRO A 30 -13.16 3.76 18.11
N VAL A 31 -13.41 2.52 17.67
CA VAL A 31 -13.82 2.23 16.29
C VAL A 31 -15.29 2.59 16.12
N ARG A 32 -15.58 3.40 15.12
CA ARG A 32 -16.93 3.75 14.71
C ARG A 32 -17.40 2.81 13.61
N ALA A 33 -18.73 2.72 13.46
CA ALA A 33 -19.32 1.90 12.41
C ALA A 33 -19.00 2.38 10.99
N ASP A 34 -18.62 3.67 10.84
CA ASP A 34 -18.25 4.32 9.59
C ASP A 34 -16.72 4.46 9.39
N ASP A 35 -15.91 3.88 10.27
CA ASP A 35 -14.45 3.93 10.12
C ASP A 35 -14.00 3.09 8.91
N VAL A 36 -13.14 3.69 8.07
CA VAL A 36 -12.51 3.03 6.93
C VAL A 36 -11.04 2.79 7.25
N PHE A 37 -10.67 1.52 7.35
CA PHE A 37 -9.27 1.11 7.54
C PHE A 37 -8.59 0.92 6.19
N VAL A 38 -7.62 1.79 5.88
CA VAL A 38 -6.76 1.63 4.71
C VAL A 38 -5.49 0.93 5.15
N ASN A 39 -5.34 -0.34 4.76
CA ASN A 39 -4.09 -1.06 4.96
C ASN A 39 -3.33 -1.09 3.64
N THR A 40 -2.09 -0.59 3.64
CA THR A 40 -1.22 -0.55 2.47
C THR A 40 -0.12 -1.58 2.64
N TYR A 41 0.08 -2.40 1.62
CA TYR A 41 1.03 -3.52 1.67
C TYR A 41 2.28 -3.17 0.87
N PRO A 42 3.34 -2.65 1.52
CA PRO A 42 4.60 -2.47 0.82
C PRO A 42 5.14 -3.85 0.43
N ARG A 43 5.66 -3.96 -0.80
CA ARG A 43 6.41 -5.14 -1.28
C ARG A 43 7.78 -5.27 -0.59
N SER A 44 7.89 -4.98 0.71
CA SER A 44 9.15 -4.97 1.46
C SER A 44 9.01 -5.35 2.94
N GLU A 45 10.17 -5.73 3.49
CA GLU A 45 10.51 -6.56 4.65
C GLU A 45 9.69 -6.48 5.96
N HIS A 46 9.00 -5.38 6.27
CA HIS A 46 8.42 -5.20 7.62
C HIS A 46 7.16 -6.03 7.91
N TYR A 47 6.54 -6.61 6.88
CA TYR A 47 5.29 -7.40 7.00
C TYR A 47 5.36 -8.74 6.26
N CYS A 48 6.53 -9.35 6.19
CA CYS A 48 6.71 -10.69 5.62
C CYS A 48 6.09 -11.79 6.51
N PRO A 49 5.62 -12.93 5.93
CA PRO A 49 5.76 -13.31 4.52
C PRO A 49 4.80 -12.59 3.57
N LEU A 50 5.31 -12.08 2.44
CA LEU A 50 4.54 -11.24 1.50
C LEU A 50 3.29 -11.95 0.96
N PHE A 51 3.46 -13.16 0.41
CA PHE A 51 2.35 -13.85 -0.26
C PHE A 51 1.29 -14.35 0.71
N GLU A 52 1.67 -14.85 1.88
CA GLU A 52 0.69 -15.22 2.92
C GLU A 52 -0.16 -14.01 3.30
N HIS A 53 0.48 -12.85 3.53
CA HIS A 53 -0.23 -11.63 3.84
C HIS A 53 -1.18 -11.17 2.72
N VAL A 54 -0.77 -11.28 1.46
CA VAL A 54 -1.63 -10.92 0.32
C VAL A 54 -2.77 -11.94 0.14
N LYS A 55 -2.49 -13.24 0.30
CA LYS A 55 -3.47 -14.32 0.19
C LYS A 55 -4.57 -14.21 1.24
N GLU A 56 -4.24 -13.83 2.47
CA GLU A 56 -5.23 -13.57 3.53
C GLU A 56 -6.27 -12.52 3.09
N ALA A 57 -5.80 -11.38 2.57
CA ALA A 57 -6.69 -10.34 2.05
C ALA A 57 -7.43 -10.79 0.77
N TRP A 58 -6.75 -11.53 -0.11
CA TRP A 58 -7.32 -12.06 -1.35
C TRP A 58 -8.46 -13.04 -1.12
N ASN A 59 -8.38 -13.89 -0.09
CA ASN A 59 -9.44 -14.83 0.28
C ASN A 59 -10.70 -14.10 0.78
N LEU A 60 -10.54 -12.89 1.32
CA LEU A 60 -11.64 -12.03 1.78
C LEU A 60 -12.08 -10.99 0.73
N ARG A 61 -11.55 -11.01 -0.49
CA ARG A 61 -11.79 -9.96 -1.50
C ARG A 61 -13.25 -9.76 -1.90
N HIS A 62 -14.10 -10.77 -1.69
CA HIS A 62 -15.54 -10.73 -1.97
C HIS A 62 -16.38 -10.34 -0.75
N HIS A 63 -15.75 -10.13 0.40
CA HIS A 63 -16.44 -9.68 1.60
C HIS A 63 -17.00 -8.27 1.37
N PRO A 64 -18.26 -7.98 1.76
CA PRO A 64 -18.92 -6.69 1.46
C PRO A 64 -18.17 -5.47 2.02
N ASN A 65 -17.37 -5.67 3.07
CA ASN A 65 -16.55 -4.62 3.69
C ASN A 65 -15.06 -4.72 3.35
N MET A 66 -14.67 -5.46 2.29
CA MET A 66 -13.30 -5.53 1.79
C MET A 66 -13.23 -4.97 0.37
N PHE A 67 -12.38 -3.97 0.14
CA PHE A 67 -12.10 -3.43 -1.19
C PHE A 67 -10.66 -3.76 -1.57
N PHE A 68 -10.49 -4.87 -2.30
CA PHE A 68 -9.19 -5.28 -2.81
C PHE A 68 -8.90 -4.58 -4.14
N ILE A 69 -7.76 -3.89 -4.22
CA ILE A 69 -7.27 -3.23 -5.44
C ILE A 69 -5.77 -3.43 -5.61
N PHE A 70 -5.33 -3.49 -6.87
CA PHE A 70 -3.92 -3.47 -7.22
C PHE A 70 -3.45 -2.03 -7.51
N TYR A 71 -2.18 -1.77 -7.23
CA TYR A 71 -1.56 -0.49 -7.59
C TYR A 71 -1.57 -0.27 -9.10
N GLU A 72 -1.41 -1.35 -9.86
CA GLU A 72 -1.41 -1.35 -11.31
C GLU A 72 -2.76 -0.87 -11.88
N GLU A 73 -3.89 -1.23 -11.26
CA GLU A 73 -5.22 -0.73 -11.65
C GLU A 73 -5.37 0.78 -11.44
N LEU A 74 -4.82 1.31 -10.35
CA LEU A 74 -4.79 2.76 -10.09
C LEU A 74 -4.00 3.52 -11.15
N TYR A 75 -2.92 2.90 -11.65
CA TYR A 75 -2.07 3.50 -12.67
C TYR A 75 -2.70 3.42 -14.08
N GLU A 76 -3.32 2.29 -14.41
CA GLU A 76 -3.93 2.06 -15.72
C GLU A 76 -5.23 2.84 -15.93
N ASN A 77 -6.13 2.85 -14.93
CA ASN A 77 -7.41 3.55 -15.03
C ASN A 77 -7.88 4.08 -13.67
N LEU A 78 -7.30 5.21 -13.29
CA LEU A 78 -7.67 5.94 -12.08
C LEU A 78 -9.17 6.35 -12.05
N PRO A 79 -9.77 6.89 -13.12
CA PRO A 79 -11.20 7.24 -13.12
C PRO A 79 -12.12 6.06 -12.75
N LEU A 80 -11.90 4.90 -13.38
CA LEU A 80 -12.68 3.70 -13.11
C LEU A 80 -12.47 3.19 -11.67
N THR A 81 -11.24 3.27 -11.17
CA THR A 81 -10.94 2.84 -9.79
C THR A 81 -11.60 3.76 -8.77
N ILE A 82 -11.64 5.08 -9.02
CA ILE A 82 -12.38 6.05 -8.19
C ILE A 82 -13.87 5.73 -8.18
N GLN A 83 -14.46 5.40 -9.34
CA GLN A 83 -15.87 5.01 -9.42
C GLN A 83 -16.16 3.75 -8.61
N ARG A 84 -15.37 2.69 -8.78
CA ARG A 84 -15.49 1.45 -8.00
C ARG A 84 -15.38 1.69 -6.50
N MET A 85 -14.44 2.52 -6.07
CA MET A 85 -14.25 2.87 -4.66
C MET A 85 -15.42 3.69 -4.13
N SER A 86 -15.95 4.63 -4.91
CA SER A 86 -17.14 5.42 -4.57
C SER A 86 -18.38 4.53 -4.36
N SER A 87 -18.59 3.54 -5.24
CA SER A 87 -19.65 2.54 -5.09
C SER A 87 -19.45 1.64 -3.87
N PHE A 88 -18.22 1.18 -3.62
CA PHE A 88 -17.90 0.36 -2.44
C PHE A 88 -18.17 1.09 -1.12
N LEU A 89 -17.79 2.37 -1.03
CA LEU A 89 -18.01 3.19 0.16
C LEU A 89 -19.48 3.63 0.33
N GLY A 90 -20.38 3.26 -0.58
CA GLY A 90 -21.79 3.70 -0.55
C GLY A 90 -21.97 5.21 -0.68
N THR A 91 -21.00 5.90 -1.30
CA THR A 91 -21.08 7.36 -1.50
C THR A 91 -22.01 7.70 -2.66
N LYS A 92 -22.44 8.97 -2.74
CA LYS A 92 -23.17 9.45 -3.92
C LYS A 92 -22.32 9.25 -5.16
N GLU A 93 -22.95 8.87 -6.27
CA GLU A 93 -22.26 8.72 -7.55
C GLU A 93 -21.46 9.99 -7.88
N CYS A 94 -20.16 9.81 -8.10
CA CYS A 94 -19.27 10.91 -8.43
C CYS A 94 -19.57 11.41 -9.84
N THR A 95 -19.80 12.72 -9.99
CA THR A 95 -19.99 13.30 -11.32
C THR A 95 -18.69 13.24 -12.14
N PRO A 96 -18.76 13.26 -13.49
CA PRO A 96 -17.57 13.29 -14.33
C PRO A 96 -16.57 14.40 -13.95
N GLU A 97 -17.07 15.56 -13.55
CA GLU A 97 -16.25 16.70 -13.12
C GLU A 97 -15.55 16.44 -11.78
N GLN A 98 -16.23 15.76 -10.84
CA GLN A 98 -15.64 15.36 -9.57
C GLN A 98 -14.53 14.33 -9.76
N ILE A 99 -14.76 13.35 -10.64
CA ILE A 99 -13.76 12.33 -11.00
C ILE A 99 -12.56 13.00 -11.66
N ALA A 100 -12.79 13.88 -12.65
CA ALA A 100 -11.72 14.60 -13.32
C ALA A 100 -10.89 15.44 -12.32
N ARG A 101 -11.55 16.13 -11.38
CA ARG A 101 -10.88 16.90 -10.32
C ARG A 101 -10.06 16.02 -9.38
N LEU A 102 -10.57 14.83 -9.03
CA LEU A 102 -9.82 13.88 -8.20
C LEU A 102 -8.62 13.31 -8.95
N CYS A 103 -8.79 12.91 -10.21
CA CYS A 103 -7.69 12.44 -11.05
C CYS A 103 -6.59 13.51 -11.19
N ASP A 104 -6.96 14.75 -11.41
CA ASP A 104 -6.03 15.87 -11.46
C ASP A 104 -5.31 16.06 -10.12
N HIS A 105 -6.03 16.04 -9.00
CA HIS A 105 -5.45 16.16 -7.66
C HIS A 105 -4.47 15.01 -7.34
N LEU A 106 -4.79 13.79 -7.77
CA LEU A 106 -3.99 12.59 -7.58
C LEU A 106 -2.90 12.40 -8.64
N SER A 107 -2.80 13.31 -9.62
CA SER A 107 -1.70 13.28 -10.59
C SER A 107 -0.36 13.28 -9.87
N PHE A 108 0.59 12.49 -10.39
CA PHE A 108 1.83 12.20 -9.68
C PHE A 108 2.58 13.46 -9.25
N GLU A 109 2.69 14.46 -10.12
CA GLU A 109 3.38 15.71 -9.80
C GLU A 109 2.67 16.54 -8.73
N LYS A 110 1.34 16.63 -8.76
CA LYS A 110 0.58 17.33 -7.72
C LYS A 110 0.69 16.59 -6.39
N PHE A 111 0.56 15.27 -6.41
CA PHE A 111 0.62 14.44 -5.21
C PHE A 111 2.02 14.47 -4.57
N LYS A 112 3.08 14.38 -5.39
CA LYS A 112 4.49 14.48 -4.95
C LYS A 112 4.81 15.80 -4.28
N ASN A 113 4.27 16.90 -4.80
CA ASN A 113 4.52 18.24 -4.28
C ASN A 113 3.55 18.66 -3.16
N ASN A 114 2.51 17.85 -2.87
CA ASN A 114 1.56 18.11 -1.82
C ASN A 114 2.18 17.84 -0.42
N LYS A 115 2.41 18.92 0.33
CA LYS A 115 3.01 18.89 1.68
C LYS A 115 2.19 18.09 2.70
N ALA A 116 0.89 17.93 2.48
CA ALA A 116 0.03 17.15 3.38
C ALA A 116 0.31 15.64 3.33
N VAL A 117 0.84 15.14 2.20
CA VAL A 117 0.99 13.69 1.95
C VAL A 117 2.40 13.28 1.56
N ASN A 118 3.29 14.20 1.19
CA ASN A 118 4.65 13.86 0.75
C ASN A 118 5.65 13.59 1.89
N HIS A 119 5.17 13.57 3.14
CA HIS A 119 5.96 13.32 4.36
C HIS A 119 7.18 14.24 4.55
N SER A 120 7.24 15.40 3.89
CA SER A 120 8.34 16.37 4.04
C SER A 120 8.48 16.92 5.47
N LEU A 121 7.41 16.88 6.28
CA LEU A 121 7.49 17.21 7.69
C LEU A 121 8.24 16.14 8.51
N LEU A 122 8.04 14.86 8.18
CA LEU A 122 8.69 13.76 8.88
C LEU A 122 10.21 13.75 8.65
N SER A 123 10.66 14.15 7.46
CA SER A 123 12.09 14.31 7.19
C SER A 123 12.69 15.49 7.96
N LYS A 124 11.96 16.62 8.07
CA LYS A 124 12.39 17.79 8.86
C LYS A 124 12.58 17.49 10.35
N ILE A 125 11.78 16.58 10.91
CA ILE A 125 11.89 16.18 12.33
C ILE A 125 12.80 14.94 12.53
N ASN A 126 13.60 14.57 11.52
CA ASN A 126 14.49 13.41 11.53
C ASN A 126 13.80 12.07 11.86
N PHE A 127 12.49 11.95 11.57
CA PHE A 127 11.75 10.70 11.79
C PHE A 127 11.94 9.72 10.62
N ILE A 128 12.13 10.24 9.40
CA ILE A 128 12.50 9.46 8.22
C ILE A 128 13.78 10.01 7.60
N ASN A 129 14.57 9.12 7.00
CA ASN A 129 15.78 9.51 6.29
C ASN A 129 15.44 10.39 5.08
N GLY A 130 15.84 11.66 5.13
CA GLY A 130 15.55 12.65 4.09
C GLY A 130 16.35 12.51 2.79
N LYS A 131 17.21 11.49 2.67
CA LYS A 131 18.03 11.27 1.45
C LYS A 131 17.19 11.00 0.20
N HIS A 132 15.99 10.44 0.36
CA HIS A 132 15.10 10.17 -0.75
C HIS A 132 13.69 10.70 -0.47
N PRO A 133 13.01 11.28 -1.47
CA PRO A 133 11.63 11.72 -1.31
C PRO A 133 10.71 10.51 -1.09
N PHE A 134 9.70 10.66 -0.23
CA PHE A 134 8.71 9.61 0.03
C PHE A 134 7.93 9.24 -1.24
N ILE A 135 7.46 10.25 -1.99
CA ILE A 135 6.85 10.08 -3.31
C ILE A 135 7.95 10.21 -4.37
N ARG A 136 8.34 9.09 -4.98
CA ARG A 136 9.62 8.98 -5.72
C ARG A 136 9.50 8.97 -7.24
N LYS A 137 9.02 7.85 -7.83
CA LYS A 137 8.97 7.62 -9.29
C LYS A 137 7.56 7.47 -9.87
N GLY A 138 6.60 6.92 -9.10
CA GLY A 138 5.21 6.77 -9.56
C GLY A 138 5.02 5.95 -10.84
N LYS A 139 5.90 4.98 -11.12
CA LYS A 139 5.87 4.17 -12.35
C LYS A 139 5.73 2.68 -12.05
N MET A 140 5.05 1.95 -12.93
CA MET A 140 5.04 0.49 -12.94
C MET A 140 6.33 -0.07 -13.57
N GLY A 141 6.66 -1.33 -13.29
CA GLY A 141 7.80 -2.02 -13.92
C GLY A 141 9.19 -1.51 -13.55
N GLY A 142 9.31 -0.52 -12.66
CA GLY A 142 10.58 0.10 -12.30
C GLY A 142 11.59 -0.80 -11.60
N TRP A 143 11.20 -2.04 -11.24
CA TRP A 143 12.10 -3.05 -10.69
C TRP A 143 13.08 -3.60 -11.72
N ARG A 144 12.73 -3.59 -13.02
CA ARG A 144 13.60 -4.05 -14.11
C ARG A 144 14.90 -3.25 -14.23
N ASP A 145 14.90 -2.00 -13.75
CA ASP A 145 16.10 -1.16 -13.71
C ASP A 145 17.13 -1.68 -12.67
N TYR A 146 16.75 -2.61 -11.79
CA TYR A 146 17.54 -3.05 -10.62
C TYR A 146 17.81 -4.55 -10.58
N PHE A 147 17.17 -5.34 -11.44
CA PHE A 147 17.28 -6.79 -11.45
C PHE A 147 18.14 -7.20 -12.63
N ASP A 148 19.17 -8.00 -12.38
CA ASP A 148 19.87 -8.73 -13.43
C ASP A 148 19.08 -9.99 -13.83
N SER A 149 19.61 -10.73 -14.81
CA SER A 149 18.96 -11.93 -15.34
C SER A 149 18.75 -13.03 -14.29
N GLU A 150 19.71 -13.21 -13.37
CA GLU A 150 19.60 -14.22 -12.32
C GLU A 150 18.52 -13.81 -11.30
N MET A 151 18.50 -12.55 -10.88
CA MET A 151 17.46 -12.03 -9.99
C MET A 151 16.07 -12.09 -10.62
N ILE A 152 15.95 -11.87 -11.94
CA ILE A 152 14.69 -12.03 -12.68
C ILE A 152 14.21 -13.47 -12.55
N GLU A 153 15.06 -14.45 -12.88
CA GLU A 153 14.71 -15.87 -12.84
C GLU A 153 14.31 -16.31 -11.42
N GLN A 154 15.07 -15.90 -10.40
CA GLN A 154 14.75 -16.18 -8.99
C GLN A 154 13.41 -15.58 -8.59
N ALA A 155 13.11 -14.34 -9.01
CA ALA A 155 11.84 -13.70 -8.70
C ALA A 155 10.68 -14.39 -9.43
N GLU A 156 10.85 -14.77 -10.69
CA GLU A 156 9.82 -15.49 -11.45
C GLU A 156 9.51 -16.85 -10.83
N HIS A 157 10.53 -17.63 -10.46
CA HIS A 157 10.36 -18.90 -9.76
C HIS A 157 9.65 -18.71 -8.41
N TRP A 158 10.10 -17.74 -7.61
CA TRP A 158 9.49 -17.44 -6.31
C TRP A 158 8.02 -17.01 -6.45
N PHE A 159 7.67 -16.20 -7.46
CA PHE A 159 6.28 -15.85 -7.75
C PHE A 159 5.47 -17.07 -8.18
N ALA A 160 6.00 -17.91 -9.07
CA ALA A 160 5.32 -19.11 -9.54
C ALA A 160 4.99 -20.05 -8.38
N ASP A 161 5.97 -20.35 -7.52
CA ASP A 161 5.79 -21.21 -6.35
C ASP A 161 4.69 -20.69 -5.42
N ASN A 162 4.69 -19.37 -5.15
CA ASN A 162 3.75 -18.79 -4.22
C ASN A 162 2.34 -18.59 -4.80
N LEU A 163 2.21 -18.46 -6.11
CA LEU A 163 0.91 -18.31 -6.78
C LEU A 163 0.32 -19.66 -7.22
N THR A 164 1.11 -20.74 -7.14
CA THR A 164 0.63 -22.10 -7.36
C THR A 164 -0.57 -22.40 -6.47
N ASP A 165 -1.58 -23.08 -7.02
CA ASP A 165 -2.85 -23.42 -6.37
C ASP A 165 -3.69 -22.22 -5.89
N THR A 166 -3.45 -21.02 -6.44
CA THR A 166 -4.28 -19.83 -6.19
C THR A 166 -4.87 -19.26 -7.47
N ASP A 167 -6.00 -18.55 -7.34
CA ASP A 167 -6.59 -17.75 -8.42
C ASP A 167 -6.13 -16.28 -8.39
N LEU A 168 -5.11 -15.96 -7.58
CA LEU A 168 -4.53 -14.63 -7.47
C LEU A 168 -3.68 -14.33 -8.70
N VAL A 169 -4.09 -13.33 -9.48
CA VAL A 169 -3.37 -12.88 -10.68
C VAL A 169 -3.11 -11.39 -10.60
N TYR A 170 -1.84 -11.00 -10.58
CA TYR A 170 -1.44 -9.60 -10.65
C TYR A 170 -1.74 -9.04 -12.05
N PRO A 171 -2.33 -7.83 -12.19
CA PRO A 171 -2.62 -7.24 -13.50
C PRO A 171 -1.41 -7.14 -14.42
N SER A 172 -0.24 -6.81 -13.86
CA SER A 172 1.02 -6.73 -14.61
C SER A 172 1.55 -8.06 -15.15
N MET A 173 1.01 -9.19 -14.68
CA MET A 173 1.37 -10.53 -15.16
C MET A 173 0.43 -11.05 -16.24
N LYS A 174 -0.62 -10.31 -16.59
CA LYS A 174 -1.45 -10.61 -17.76
C LYS A 174 -0.63 -10.27 -19.00
N THR A 175 0.16 -11.22 -19.48
CA THR A 175 0.82 -11.12 -20.77
C THR A 175 -0.25 -11.00 -21.85
N THR A 176 -0.10 -9.98 -22.69
CA THR A 176 -0.80 -9.79 -23.95
C THR A 176 -0.87 -11.13 -24.68
N THR A 177 -2.08 -11.63 -24.91
CA THR A 177 -2.30 -12.73 -25.86
C THR A 177 -2.33 -12.18 -27.27
#